data_AF-A0A1G4Y6Q3-F1
#
_entry.id   AF-A0A1G4Y6Q3-F1
#
_cell.length_a   1.000
_cell.length_b   1.000
_cell.length_c   1.000
_cell.angle_alpha   90.00
_cell.angle_beta   90.00
_cell.angle_gamma   90.00
#
_symmetry.space_group_name_H-M   'P 1'
#
loop_
_entity.id
_entity.type
_entity.pdbx_description
1 polymer ?
#
loop_
_entity_poly.entity_id
_entity_poly.type
_entity_poly.pdbx_seq_one_letter_code
_entity_poly.pdbx_strand_id
1 'polypeptide(L)'
;MDIPPALSDLISTGDTMYAALSSTVPEYRFGFLRNITLEGIEPYLRYHMLAIGMRPTLVFGGYGSLRQDLVSPDSPLVKCSPNILVTAFMLEELDSSYGLPGWDASRSQEELSAIFAVLMATDVPTIALNTFIVPFYSEIGVLIAALDVASQVTRLNDFVRNFVREHSPRFCLMDWDRLAHRIGEAEAMDYRYWYISKAPFKRPFLDALARELVKVVLTLNGRGKKCLVLDCDNTLWGGVIGEDGIEGIQLDGHDYPGRVYYDFQKNVLQLAERGVLIALCSKNNEQDVLEVLDNHPWSLLKRTHLSAFRINWNDKAANLAGLAKELNLGLDAFVFVDDNPRELELLRQVLPQVTTLQVPDRLYEYPALLLRDGLFDTLIISQEDRIRASLYQTEAQRRTERNQHANLEDYLSSLGQVAAIHAATDGEARRVAQLTQKTNQFNLTTRRYSDHEIANFRASPDARVYTLSARDRFGSLGLTGVFIAQRRQDTAVVDSLLMSCRALGRQLEFAFVLECMRHIVADWQVQAWEAEYLPSAKNNQVADFWGGLGFTLLEEVKGDRRYRLPASMPEIASPFFIHVERE
;
A
#
# COMPACT_ATOMS: atom_id res chain seq x y z
N MET A 1 -16.01 -4.03 19.79
CA MET A 1 -14.73 -3.36 20.08
C MET A 1 -14.11 -4.17 21.21
N ASP A 2 -13.01 -4.87 20.93
CA ASP A 2 -12.27 -5.53 21.99
C ASP A 2 -11.73 -4.46 22.94
N ILE A 3 -11.91 -4.69 24.24
CA ILE A 3 -11.37 -3.83 25.28
C ILE A 3 -9.86 -3.74 25.06
N PRO A 4 -9.25 -2.55 24.93
CA PRO A 4 -7.82 -2.44 24.77
C PRO A 4 -7.13 -3.16 25.94
N PRO A 5 -6.11 -4.00 25.69
CA PRO A 5 -5.35 -4.62 26.77
C PRO A 5 -4.86 -3.57 27.76
N ALA A 6 -4.76 -3.95 29.05
CA ALA A 6 -4.36 -2.99 30.08
C ALA A 6 -2.96 -2.42 29.74
N LEU A 7 -2.73 -1.15 30.08
CA LEU A 7 -1.48 -0.47 29.76
C LEU A 7 -0.24 -1.22 30.29
N SER A 8 -0.37 -1.86 31.46
CA SER A 8 0.67 -2.74 32.03
C SER A 8 0.98 -3.95 31.15
N ASP A 9 -0.05 -4.55 30.56
CA ASP A 9 0.08 -5.76 29.73
C ASP A 9 0.69 -5.40 28.38
N LEU A 10 0.31 -4.25 27.81
CA LEU A 10 0.92 -3.71 26.60
C LEU A 10 2.40 -3.43 26.77
N ILE A 11 2.79 -2.77 27.87
CA ILE A 11 4.20 -2.45 28.17
C ILE A 11 4.99 -3.74 28.38
N SER A 12 4.51 -4.64 29.24
CA SER A 12 5.16 -5.92 29.52
C SER A 12 5.34 -6.78 28.26
N THR A 13 4.29 -6.88 27.44
CA THR A 13 4.34 -7.62 26.18
C THR A 13 5.28 -6.93 25.19
N GLY A 14 5.20 -5.60 25.07
CA GLY A 14 6.08 -4.80 24.22
C GLY A 14 7.56 -4.94 24.58
N ASP A 15 7.90 -4.92 25.87
CA ASP A 15 9.27 -5.12 26.34
C ASP A 15 9.77 -6.54 26.07
N THR A 16 8.90 -7.54 26.25
CA THR A 16 9.21 -8.93 25.91
C THR A 16 9.48 -9.09 24.41
N MET A 17 8.65 -8.48 23.56
CA MET A 17 8.85 -8.46 22.12
C MET A 17 10.14 -7.73 21.75
N TYR A 18 10.40 -6.57 22.37
CA TYR A 18 11.62 -5.80 22.16
C TYR A 18 12.89 -6.59 22.49
N ALA A 19 12.88 -7.34 23.60
CA ALA A 19 13.98 -8.21 24.01
C ALA A 19 14.17 -9.41 23.08
N ALA A 20 13.09 -9.93 22.50
CA ALA A 20 13.13 -11.04 21.54
C ALA A 20 13.57 -10.61 20.12
N LEU A 21 13.52 -9.31 19.82
CA LEU A 21 13.87 -8.78 18.51
C LEU A 21 15.40 -8.70 18.33
N SER A 22 15.88 -9.31 17.25
CA SER A 22 17.27 -9.21 16.79
C SER A 22 17.67 -7.75 16.54
N SER A 23 18.96 -7.46 16.69
CA SER A 23 19.58 -6.18 16.27
C SER A 23 19.39 -5.85 14.78
N THR A 24 18.92 -6.79 13.96
CA THR A 24 18.69 -6.68 12.52
C THR A 24 17.28 -6.21 12.13
N VAL A 25 16.41 -5.92 13.10
CA VAL A 25 15.03 -5.49 12.84
C VAL A 25 15.00 -4.05 12.31
N PRO A 26 14.27 -3.76 11.22
CA PRO A 26 14.26 -2.43 10.64
C PRO A 26 13.67 -1.39 11.60
N GLU A 27 14.37 -0.26 11.73
CA GLU A 27 13.93 0.90 12.47
C GLU A 27 12.95 1.74 11.64
N TYR A 28 11.93 2.31 12.29
CA TYR A 28 10.99 3.22 11.66
C TYR A 28 10.78 4.47 12.54
N ARG A 29 11.13 5.64 12.02
CA ARG A 29 11.18 6.90 12.78
C ARG A 29 9.91 7.74 12.58
N PHE A 30 9.22 8.04 13.67
CA PHE A 30 8.06 8.92 13.73
C PHE A 30 8.46 10.28 14.32
N GLY A 31 8.17 11.35 13.59
CA GLY A 31 8.18 12.71 14.11
C GLY A 31 6.76 13.16 14.40
N PHE A 32 6.52 13.77 15.56
CA PHE A 32 5.21 14.35 15.90
C PHE A 32 5.30 15.87 15.95
N LEU A 33 4.52 16.52 15.11
CA LEU A 33 4.36 17.97 15.07
C LEU A 33 3.01 18.34 15.65
N ARG A 34 2.99 19.05 16.77
CA ARG A 34 1.80 19.11 17.63
C ARG A 34 1.63 20.45 18.33
N ASN A 35 0.39 20.76 18.66
CA ASN A 35 0.05 21.82 19.62
C ASN A 35 -0.61 21.26 20.90
N ILE A 36 -0.63 19.93 21.03
CA ILE A 36 -1.16 19.21 22.20
C ILE A 36 -0.15 18.19 22.73
N THR A 37 -0.44 17.68 23.92
CA THR A 37 0.26 16.55 24.55
C THR A 37 -0.26 15.24 23.96
N LEU A 38 0.62 14.50 23.27
CA LEU A 38 0.28 13.23 22.59
C LEU A 38 1.21 12.08 22.99
N GLU A 39 2.15 12.31 23.91
CA GLU A 39 3.16 11.35 24.36
C GLU A 39 2.53 10.04 24.89
N GLY A 40 1.29 10.11 25.40
CA GLY A 40 0.53 8.93 25.81
C GLY A 40 0.27 7.89 24.71
N ILE A 41 0.50 8.22 23.42
CA ILE A 41 0.40 7.27 22.30
C ILE A 41 1.55 6.24 22.30
N GLU A 42 2.70 6.58 22.90
CA GLU A 42 3.94 5.81 22.76
C GLU A 42 3.77 4.31 23.06
N PRO A 43 3.16 3.89 24.18
CA PRO A 43 3.03 2.46 24.51
C PRO A 43 2.24 1.68 23.46
N TYR A 44 1.19 2.28 22.91
CA TYR A 44 0.33 1.64 21.90
C TYR A 44 1.04 1.54 20.56
N LEU A 45 1.66 2.63 20.10
CA LEU A 45 2.38 2.63 18.82
C LEU A 45 3.59 1.69 18.88
N ARG A 46 4.30 1.66 20.01
CA ARG A 46 5.39 0.69 20.24
C ARG A 46 4.89 -0.73 20.13
N TYR A 47 3.85 -1.09 20.87
CA TYR A 47 3.28 -2.43 20.83
C TYR A 47 2.90 -2.88 19.40
N HIS A 48 2.10 -2.07 18.69
CA HIS A 48 1.60 -2.45 17.35
C HIS A 48 2.72 -2.50 16.29
N MET A 49 3.72 -1.63 16.38
CA MET A 49 4.88 -1.67 15.48
C MET A 49 5.76 -2.90 15.71
N LEU A 50 5.99 -3.25 16.98
CA LEU A 50 6.74 -4.47 17.31
C LEU A 50 5.99 -5.73 16.87
N ALA A 51 4.66 -5.73 16.95
CA ALA A 51 3.81 -6.82 16.45
C ALA A 51 3.91 -7.04 14.95
N ILE A 52 4.21 -6.01 14.17
CA ILE A 52 4.50 -6.15 12.75
C ILE A 52 6.01 -6.37 12.47
N GLY A 53 6.84 -6.50 13.51
CA GLY A 53 8.28 -6.77 13.37
C GLY A 53 9.09 -5.54 12.95
N MET A 54 8.71 -4.35 13.41
CA MET A 54 9.43 -3.09 13.16
C MET A 54 9.72 -2.39 14.49
N ARG A 55 10.90 -1.78 14.63
CA ARG A 55 11.29 -1.04 15.83
C ARG A 55 10.96 0.44 15.63
N PRO A 56 10.00 1.02 16.37
CA PRO A 56 9.69 2.43 16.21
C PRO A 56 10.59 3.31 17.06
N THR A 57 10.95 4.48 16.53
CA THR A 57 11.59 5.58 17.27
C THR A 57 10.68 6.79 17.18
N LEU A 58 10.25 7.33 18.33
CA LEU A 58 9.28 8.43 18.38
C LEU A 58 10.01 9.69 18.86
N VAL A 59 9.84 10.79 18.13
CA VAL A 59 10.35 12.11 18.51
C VAL A 59 9.21 13.11 18.47
N PHE A 60 9.03 13.84 19.55
CA PHE A 60 7.99 14.85 19.69
C PHE A 60 8.60 16.25 19.55
N GLY A 61 8.06 17.06 18.65
CA GLY A 61 8.39 18.48 18.54
C GLY A 61 7.94 19.28 19.76
N GLY A 62 8.42 20.53 19.84
CA GLY A 62 8.01 21.47 20.87
C GLY A 62 6.55 21.91 20.72
N TYR A 63 6.01 22.52 21.76
CA TYR A 63 4.65 23.05 21.74
C TYR A 63 4.61 24.37 20.96
N GLY A 64 3.81 24.43 19.90
CA GLY A 64 3.55 25.68 19.16
C GLY A 64 4.75 26.24 18.39
N SER A 65 5.87 25.51 18.33
CA SER A 65 7.13 25.90 17.68
C SER A 65 7.25 25.37 16.25
N LEU A 66 6.13 25.28 15.52
CA LEU A 66 6.00 24.51 14.29
C LEU A 66 7.08 24.80 13.23
N ARG A 67 7.33 26.07 12.92
CA ARG A 67 8.36 26.46 11.95
C ARG A 67 9.76 26.15 12.46
N GLN A 68 10.02 26.41 13.74
CA GLN A 68 11.33 26.18 14.34
C GLN A 68 11.65 24.69 14.38
N ASP A 69 10.67 23.85 14.69
CA ASP A 69 10.84 22.40 14.77
C ASP A 69 11.12 21.74 13.41
N LEU A 70 10.68 22.36 12.31
CA LEU A 70 10.88 21.82 10.96
C LEU A 70 12.10 22.41 10.23
N VAL A 71 12.54 23.61 10.60
CA VAL A 71 13.60 24.34 9.87
C VAL A 71 14.90 24.40 10.67
N SER A 72 14.85 24.44 11.99
CA SER A 72 16.07 24.57 12.81
C SER A 72 16.91 23.30 12.71
N PRO A 73 18.19 23.39 12.29
CA PRO A 73 19.10 22.22 12.27
C PRO A 73 19.26 21.56 13.64
N ASP A 74 19.02 22.32 14.71
CA ASP A 74 19.11 21.81 16.09
C ASP A 74 17.85 21.11 16.60
N SER A 75 16.74 21.22 15.87
CA SER A 75 15.47 20.59 16.24
C SER A 75 15.61 19.07 16.34
N PRO A 76 15.04 18.43 17.37
CA PRO A 76 14.95 16.98 17.46
C PRO A 76 14.30 16.34 16.23
N LEU A 77 13.30 16.98 15.62
CA LEU A 77 12.62 16.46 14.43
C LEU A 77 13.53 16.47 13.21
N VAL A 78 14.30 17.54 12.98
CA VAL A 78 15.25 17.63 11.86
C VAL A 78 16.38 16.62 12.04
N LYS A 79 16.96 16.55 13.25
CA LYS A 79 18.03 15.59 13.58
C LYS A 79 17.58 14.13 13.44
N CYS A 80 16.33 13.83 13.78
CA CYS A 80 15.76 12.49 13.66
C CYS A 80 15.55 12.06 12.20
N SER A 81 15.35 13.00 11.27
CA SER A 81 15.03 12.71 9.86
C SER A 81 13.93 11.64 9.73
N PRO A 82 12.70 11.96 10.18
CA PRO A 82 11.64 10.99 10.35
C PRO A 82 11.22 10.35 9.03
N ASN A 83 10.84 9.07 9.06
CA ASN A 83 10.20 8.40 7.94
C ASN A 83 8.75 8.89 7.74
N ILE A 84 8.08 9.26 8.85
CA ILE A 84 6.75 9.87 8.81
C ILE A 84 6.68 11.02 9.81
N LEU A 85 6.15 12.16 9.36
CA LEU A 85 5.78 13.28 10.22
C LEU A 85 4.26 13.23 10.47
N VAL A 86 3.85 13.16 11.72
CA VAL A 86 2.44 13.08 12.14
C VAL A 86 2.05 14.42 12.74
N THR A 87 1.01 15.06 12.18
CA THR A 87 0.46 16.26 12.79
C THR A 87 -0.56 15.89 13.87
N ALA A 88 -0.57 16.70 14.93
CA ALA A 88 -1.51 16.58 16.03
C ALA A 88 -1.95 17.98 16.46
N PHE A 89 -2.90 18.52 15.71
CA PHE A 89 -3.44 19.86 15.93
C PHE A 89 -4.87 19.84 16.44
N MET A 90 -5.11 20.51 17.56
CA MET A 90 -6.44 20.89 18.04
C MET A 90 -6.75 22.33 17.62
N LEU A 91 -8.01 22.60 17.23
CA LEU A 91 -8.45 23.94 16.80
C LEU A 91 -8.36 24.96 17.94
N GLU A 92 -8.67 24.53 19.16
CA GLU A 92 -8.63 25.33 20.38
C GLU A 92 -7.25 25.98 20.62
N GLU A 93 -6.18 25.34 20.15
CA GLU A 93 -4.80 25.83 20.27
C GLU A 93 -4.30 26.51 18.98
N LEU A 94 -4.93 26.25 17.83
CA LEU A 94 -4.61 26.94 16.57
C LEU A 94 -5.29 28.30 16.49
N ASP A 95 -6.53 28.41 16.97
CA ASP A 95 -7.34 29.62 16.92
C ASP A 95 -7.96 29.90 18.29
N SER A 96 -7.44 30.92 18.96
CA SER A 96 -7.93 31.37 20.26
C SER A 96 -9.37 31.88 20.25
N SER A 97 -9.94 32.15 19.06
CA SER A 97 -11.34 32.57 18.89
C SER A 97 -12.30 31.41 18.62
N TYR A 98 -11.78 30.18 18.48
CA TYR A 98 -12.59 28.99 18.29
C TYR A 98 -13.64 28.84 19.42
N GLY A 99 -14.88 28.53 19.03
CA GLY A 99 -16.01 28.37 19.94
C GLY A 99 -16.62 29.67 20.47
N LEU A 100 -16.07 30.85 20.14
CA LEU A 100 -16.70 32.13 20.46
C LEU A 100 -17.86 32.45 19.51
N PRO A 101 -18.87 33.23 19.94
CA PRO A 101 -19.97 33.64 19.08
C PRO A 101 -19.49 34.34 17.81
N GLY A 102 -19.97 33.85 16.66
CA GLY A 102 -19.61 34.39 15.34
C GLY A 102 -18.25 33.91 14.80
N TRP A 103 -17.62 32.92 15.46
CA TRP A 103 -16.43 32.28 14.91
C TRP A 103 -16.71 31.67 13.53
N ASP A 104 -15.76 31.84 12.62
CA ASP A 104 -15.77 31.20 11.31
C ASP A 104 -14.39 30.60 10.98
N ALA A 105 -14.40 29.64 10.06
CA ALA A 105 -13.24 28.85 9.70
C ALA A 105 -12.13 29.63 8.96
N SER A 106 -12.36 30.86 8.50
CA SER A 106 -11.47 31.54 7.54
C SER A 106 -10.08 31.75 8.12
N ARG A 107 -9.98 32.23 9.37
CA ARG A 107 -8.69 32.44 10.04
C ARG A 107 -7.93 31.12 10.26
N SER A 108 -8.62 30.08 10.74
CA SER A 108 -8.02 28.75 10.89
C SER A 108 -7.56 28.19 9.55
N GLN A 109 -8.31 28.43 8.47
CA GLN A 109 -7.95 27.99 7.13
C GLN A 109 -6.70 28.70 6.59
N GLU A 110 -6.56 30.01 6.84
CA GLU A 110 -5.36 30.78 6.50
C GLU A 110 -4.13 30.26 7.26
N GLU A 111 -4.25 30.03 8.56
CA GLU A 111 -3.18 29.47 9.39
C GLU A 111 -2.78 28.07 8.91
N LEU A 112 -3.77 27.22 8.60
CA LEU A 112 -3.52 25.90 8.02
C LEU A 112 -2.82 25.97 6.66
N SER A 113 -3.19 26.93 5.82
CA SER A 113 -2.54 27.14 4.53
C SER A 113 -1.06 27.50 4.72
N ALA A 114 -0.74 28.32 5.72
CA ALA A 114 0.64 28.64 6.07
C ALA A 114 1.40 27.42 6.61
N ILE A 115 0.75 26.58 7.43
CA ILE A 115 1.33 25.32 7.93
C ILE A 115 1.59 24.36 6.76
N PHE A 116 0.63 24.19 5.86
CA PHE A 116 0.75 23.33 4.68
C PHE A 116 1.91 23.76 3.77
N ALA A 117 2.10 25.08 3.56
CA ALA A 117 3.24 25.59 2.80
C ALA A 117 4.58 25.20 3.45
N VAL A 118 4.69 25.28 4.78
CA VAL A 118 5.90 24.85 5.51
C VAL A 118 6.11 23.34 5.38
N LEU A 119 5.06 22.54 5.55
CA LEU A 119 5.12 21.08 5.43
C LEU A 119 5.54 20.63 4.02
N MET A 120 5.01 21.28 2.99
CA MET A 120 5.38 21.04 1.59
C MET A 120 6.87 21.26 1.32
N ALA A 121 7.46 22.26 1.97
CA ALA A 121 8.86 22.63 1.82
C ALA A 121 9.83 21.71 2.59
N THR A 122 9.33 20.81 3.44
CA THR A 122 10.20 19.82 4.12
C THR A 122 10.66 18.73 3.15
N ASP A 123 11.68 17.96 3.53
CA ASP A 123 12.11 16.75 2.79
C ASP A 123 11.51 15.46 3.36
N VAL A 124 10.58 15.55 4.31
CA VAL A 124 9.98 14.36 4.93
C VAL A 124 9.18 13.58 3.87
N PRO A 125 9.43 12.27 3.71
CA PRO A 125 8.85 11.49 2.63
C PRO A 125 7.35 11.20 2.80
N THR A 126 6.84 11.21 4.04
CA THR A 126 5.40 11.06 4.30
C THR A 126 4.93 11.92 5.46
N ILE A 127 3.78 12.57 5.30
CA ILE A 127 3.18 13.46 6.29
C ILE A 127 1.73 13.03 6.53
N ALA A 128 1.42 12.62 7.76
CA ALA A 128 0.06 12.32 8.19
C ALA A 128 -0.61 13.56 8.75
N LEU A 129 -1.62 14.08 8.04
CA LEU A 129 -2.39 15.25 8.45
C LEU A 129 -3.66 14.86 9.19
N ASN A 130 -3.85 15.39 10.39
CA ASN A 130 -5.06 15.15 11.17
C ASN A 130 -6.23 16.05 10.72
N THR A 131 -7.45 15.49 10.69
CA THR A 131 -8.69 16.29 10.72
C THR A 131 -8.95 16.81 12.13
N PHE A 132 -9.94 17.68 12.28
CA PHE A 132 -10.42 18.23 13.55
C PHE A 132 -11.72 17.57 13.96
N ILE A 133 -11.89 17.33 15.26
CA ILE A 133 -13.11 16.69 15.78
C ILE A 133 -14.25 17.69 15.70
N VAL A 134 -15.30 17.35 14.95
CA VAL A 134 -16.53 18.14 14.93
C VAL A 134 -17.15 18.09 16.33
N PRO A 135 -17.55 19.23 16.93
CA PRO A 135 -18.18 19.26 18.25
C PRO A 135 -19.33 18.25 18.37
N PHE A 136 -19.31 17.46 19.45
CA PHE A 136 -20.34 16.46 19.74
C PHE A 136 -21.69 17.06 20.13
N TYR A 137 -21.70 18.35 20.47
CA TYR A 137 -22.88 19.09 20.87
C TYR A 137 -22.95 20.39 20.07
N SER A 138 -24.18 20.80 19.73
CA SER A 138 -24.43 22.10 19.10
C SER A 138 -24.58 23.19 20.16
N GLU A 139 -23.84 24.28 20.01
CA GLU A 139 -23.95 25.47 20.85
C GLU A 139 -25.24 26.28 20.61
N ILE A 140 -25.92 26.03 19.48
CA ILE A 140 -27.20 26.67 19.11
C ILE A 140 -28.42 25.75 19.25
N GLY A 141 -28.23 24.52 19.75
CA GLY A 141 -29.31 23.55 19.96
C GLY A 141 -29.94 23.05 18.66
N VAL A 142 -31.27 23.13 18.53
CA VAL A 142 -32.03 22.66 17.35
C VAL A 142 -32.18 23.75 16.27
N LEU A 143 -31.60 24.93 16.48
CA LEU A 143 -31.73 26.06 15.56
C LEU A 143 -30.84 25.87 14.32
N ILE A 144 -31.37 25.30 13.24
CA ILE A 144 -30.63 25.00 11.98
C ILE A 144 -30.30 26.28 11.17
N ALA A 145 -30.93 27.42 11.48
CA ALA A 145 -30.89 28.62 10.62
C ALA A 145 -29.56 29.40 10.63
N ALA A 146 -28.60 29.07 11.49
CA ALA A 146 -27.29 29.73 11.55
C ALA A 146 -26.17 28.72 11.24
N LEU A 147 -25.09 29.18 10.60
CA LEU A 147 -23.87 28.39 10.50
C LEU A 147 -23.31 28.19 11.92
N ASP A 148 -23.35 26.96 12.40
CA ASP A 148 -22.79 26.57 13.69
C ASP A 148 -21.30 26.21 13.57
N VAL A 149 -20.64 26.12 14.72
CA VAL A 149 -19.22 25.72 14.82
C VAL A 149 -19.02 24.37 14.13
N ALA A 150 -19.95 23.41 14.28
CA ALA A 150 -19.87 22.10 13.63
C ALA A 150 -19.80 22.18 12.10
N SER A 151 -20.62 23.02 11.47
CA SER A 151 -20.60 23.25 10.02
C SER A 151 -19.27 23.88 9.57
N GLN A 152 -18.72 24.81 10.36
CA GLN A 152 -17.44 25.45 10.05
C GLN A 152 -16.26 24.47 10.19
N VAL A 153 -16.26 23.64 11.24
CA VAL A 153 -15.25 22.58 11.41
C VAL A 153 -15.33 21.54 10.29
N THR A 154 -16.55 21.20 9.84
CA THR A 154 -16.75 20.31 8.69
C THR A 154 -16.11 20.89 7.42
N ARG A 155 -16.29 22.20 7.16
CA ARG A 155 -15.62 22.89 6.03
C ARG A 155 -14.10 22.85 6.14
N LEU A 156 -13.54 23.07 7.33
CA LEU A 156 -12.09 22.93 7.55
C LEU A 156 -11.62 21.50 7.27
N ASN A 157 -12.36 20.50 7.73
CA ASN A 157 -12.03 19.10 7.47
C ASN A 157 -12.07 18.78 5.97
N ASP A 158 -13.00 19.34 5.22
CA ASP A 158 -13.05 19.20 3.76
C ASP A 158 -11.85 19.88 3.09
N PHE A 159 -11.42 21.04 3.60
CA PHE A 159 -10.19 21.70 3.16
C PHE A 159 -8.95 20.80 3.38
N VAL A 160 -8.79 20.21 4.59
CA VAL A 160 -7.70 19.26 4.88
C VAL A 160 -7.77 18.04 3.95
N ARG A 161 -8.96 17.45 3.77
CA ARG A 161 -9.16 16.26 2.91
C ARG A 161 -8.82 16.55 1.45
N ASN A 162 -9.21 17.72 0.93
CA ASN A 162 -8.89 18.12 -0.44
C ASN A 162 -7.39 18.32 -0.62
N PHE A 163 -6.74 19.00 0.33
CA PHE A 163 -5.28 19.17 0.31
C PHE A 163 -4.55 17.82 0.29
N VAL A 164 -4.92 16.89 1.19
CA VAL A 164 -4.34 15.53 1.22
C VAL A 164 -4.58 14.80 -0.10
N ARG A 165 -5.77 14.92 -0.70
CA ARG A 165 -6.10 14.28 -1.98
C ARG A 165 -5.21 14.78 -3.12
N GLU A 166 -4.96 16.09 -3.18
CA GLU A 166 -4.14 16.72 -4.23
C GLU A 166 -2.64 16.38 -4.10
N HIS A 167 -2.18 16.17 -2.86
CA HIS A 167 -0.76 15.94 -2.53
C HIS A 167 -0.44 14.50 -2.11
N SER A 168 -1.39 13.57 -2.32
CA SER A 168 -1.17 12.13 -2.18
C SER A 168 -0.14 11.62 -3.23
N PRO A 169 0.73 10.66 -2.90
CA PRO A 169 0.78 9.86 -1.66
C PRO A 169 1.53 10.50 -0.49
N ARG A 170 2.27 11.59 -0.73
CA ARG A 170 3.16 12.19 0.26
C ARG A 170 2.40 12.64 1.50
N PHE A 171 1.20 13.16 1.31
CA PHE A 171 0.28 13.47 2.39
C PHE A 171 -0.76 12.35 2.52
N CYS A 172 -0.98 11.87 3.75
CA CYS A 172 -2.01 10.91 4.08
C CYS A 172 -2.93 11.45 5.18
N LEU A 173 -4.21 11.07 5.15
CA LEU A 173 -5.20 11.57 6.09
C LEU A 173 -5.19 10.74 7.37
N MET A 174 -5.14 11.42 8.51
CA MET A 174 -5.42 10.86 9.82
C MET A 174 -6.78 11.41 10.29
N ASP A 175 -7.86 10.69 10.00
CA ASP A 175 -9.21 11.23 10.22
C ASP A 175 -9.65 11.12 11.71
N TRP A 176 -9.16 12.03 12.54
CA TRP A 176 -9.50 12.13 13.96
C TRP A 176 -11.00 12.26 14.19
N ASP A 177 -11.68 13.04 13.35
CA ASP A 177 -13.12 13.21 13.40
C ASP A 177 -13.84 11.86 13.28
N ARG A 178 -13.50 11.08 12.25
CA ARG A 178 -14.06 9.75 12.05
C ARG A 178 -13.70 8.78 13.18
N LEU A 179 -12.47 8.84 13.70
CA LEU A 179 -12.04 8.01 14.82
C LEU A 179 -12.83 8.34 16.09
N ALA A 180 -12.99 9.62 16.40
CA ALA A 180 -13.70 10.09 17.58
C ALA A 180 -15.19 9.72 17.52
N HIS A 181 -15.83 9.85 16.36
CA HIS A 181 -17.23 9.42 16.15
C HIS A 181 -17.41 7.90 16.26
N ARG A 182 -16.45 7.10 15.78
CA ARG A 182 -16.51 5.64 15.90
C ARG A 182 -16.39 5.17 17.36
N ILE A 183 -15.57 5.85 18.15
CA ILE A 183 -15.31 5.52 19.56
C ILE A 183 -16.38 6.10 20.48
N GLY A 184 -16.92 7.27 20.12
CA GLY A 184 -17.79 8.08 20.95
C GLY A 184 -17.00 9.01 21.88
N GLU A 185 -17.54 10.21 22.12
CA GLU A 185 -16.89 11.25 22.93
C GLU A 185 -16.43 10.75 24.30
N ALA A 186 -17.30 10.02 25.00
CA ALA A 186 -17.03 9.54 26.35
C ALA A 186 -15.78 8.66 26.43
N GLU A 187 -15.48 7.89 25.39
CA GLU A 187 -14.31 7.02 25.33
C GLU A 187 -13.14 7.63 24.56
N ALA A 188 -13.38 8.69 23.78
CA ALA A 188 -12.34 9.39 23.02
C ALA A 188 -11.65 10.51 23.81
N MET A 189 -12.43 11.34 24.51
CA MET A 189 -11.97 12.60 25.09
C MET A 189 -11.71 12.50 26.61
N ASP A 190 -10.56 12.99 27.08
CA ASP A 190 -10.26 13.24 28.50
C ASP A 190 -10.20 14.75 28.77
N TYR A 191 -11.36 15.34 29.05
CA TYR A 191 -11.45 16.76 29.39
C TYR A 191 -10.67 17.14 30.65
N ARG A 192 -10.42 16.22 31.58
CA ARG A 192 -9.64 16.54 32.79
C ARG A 192 -8.19 16.82 32.42
N TYR A 193 -7.58 15.93 31.65
CA TYR A 193 -6.19 16.09 31.21
C TYR A 193 -6.04 17.10 30.07
N TRP A 194 -7.10 17.37 29.32
CA TRP A 194 -7.16 18.52 28.43
C TRP A 194 -6.88 19.84 29.17
N TYR A 195 -7.64 20.12 30.24
CA TYR A 195 -7.48 21.37 30.99
C TYR A 195 -6.19 21.43 31.83
N ILE A 196 -5.70 20.28 32.34
CA ILE A 196 -4.51 20.24 33.20
C ILE A 196 -3.22 20.33 32.38
N SER A 197 -3.15 19.59 31.27
CA SER A 197 -1.89 19.34 30.58
C SER A 197 -2.05 19.25 29.07
N LYS A 198 -3.14 19.76 28.49
CA LYS A 198 -3.39 19.73 27.04
C LYS A 198 -3.29 18.33 26.43
N ALA A 199 -3.67 17.30 27.18
CA ALA A 199 -3.72 15.90 26.73
C ALA A 199 -5.19 15.49 26.54
N PRO A 200 -5.78 15.66 25.34
CA PRO A 200 -7.22 15.54 25.14
C PRO A 200 -7.72 14.10 25.01
N PHE A 201 -6.84 13.10 24.84
CA PHE A 201 -7.26 11.76 24.42
C PHE A 201 -7.16 10.70 25.50
N LYS A 202 -8.20 9.88 25.58
CA LYS A 202 -8.23 8.65 26.37
C LYS A 202 -7.56 7.49 25.65
N ARG A 203 -7.33 6.41 26.41
CA ARG A 203 -6.68 5.17 25.95
C ARG A 203 -7.31 4.59 24.67
N PRO A 204 -8.65 4.47 24.54
CA PRO A 204 -9.26 3.91 23.32
C PRO A 204 -8.92 4.71 22.06
N PHE A 205 -8.89 6.05 22.14
CA PHE A 205 -8.51 6.89 21.01
C PHE A 205 -7.02 6.77 20.67
N LEU A 206 -6.15 6.75 21.68
CA LEU A 206 -4.71 6.59 21.48
C LEU A 206 -4.35 5.23 20.84
N ASP A 207 -5.01 4.14 21.27
CA ASP A 207 -4.85 2.82 20.65
C ASP A 207 -5.33 2.82 19.19
N ALA A 208 -6.52 3.38 18.93
CA ALA A 208 -7.06 3.47 17.58
C ALA A 208 -6.16 4.31 16.66
N LEU A 209 -5.67 5.46 17.14
CA LEU A 209 -4.74 6.32 16.41
C LEU A 209 -3.42 5.59 16.11
N ALA A 210 -2.87 4.85 17.07
CA ALA A 210 -1.67 4.04 16.86
C ALA A 210 -1.88 2.97 15.77
N ARG A 211 -3.04 2.30 15.76
CA ARG A 211 -3.39 1.32 14.71
C ARG A 211 -3.50 1.98 13.33
N GLU A 212 -4.12 3.15 13.22
CA GLU A 212 -4.19 3.88 11.93
C GLU A 212 -2.80 4.27 11.44
N LEU A 213 -1.89 4.72 12.31
CA LEU A 213 -0.50 4.98 11.94
C LEU A 213 0.21 3.72 11.44
N VAL A 214 0.00 2.58 12.09
CA VAL A 214 0.59 1.29 11.68
C VAL A 214 0.07 0.87 10.30
N LYS A 215 -1.20 1.12 9.97
CA LYS A 215 -1.74 0.87 8.61
C LYS A 215 -1.01 1.70 7.55
N VAL A 216 -0.72 2.97 7.84
CA VAL A 216 0.08 3.82 6.94
C VAL A 216 1.48 3.21 6.74
N VAL A 217 2.14 2.79 7.82
CA VAL A 217 3.47 2.15 7.76
C VAL A 217 3.46 0.86 6.95
N LEU A 218 2.47 -0.02 7.16
CA LEU A 218 2.31 -1.26 6.38
C LEU A 218 2.14 -0.95 4.90
N THR A 219 1.36 0.07 4.57
CA THR A 219 1.10 0.48 3.20
C THR A 219 2.35 1.03 2.51
N LEU A 220 3.09 1.94 3.18
CA LEU A 220 4.33 2.53 2.66
C LEU A 220 5.43 1.49 2.43
N ASN A 221 5.49 0.47 3.29
CA ASN A 221 6.48 -0.60 3.19
C ASN A 221 6.05 -1.73 2.23
N GLY A 222 4.99 -1.54 1.44
CA GLY A 222 4.53 -2.50 0.43
C GLY A 222 4.01 -3.81 1.01
N ARG A 223 3.56 -3.81 2.27
CA ARG A 223 3.01 -4.97 2.99
C ARG A 223 1.49 -5.09 2.89
N GLY A 224 0.84 -4.20 2.14
CA GLY A 224 -0.59 -4.31 1.82
C GLY A 224 -0.90 -5.59 1.04
N LYS A 225 -2.07 -6.17 1.33
CA LYS A 225 -2.60 -7.35 0.66
C LYS A 225 -3.15 -6.98 -0.71
N LYS A 226 -3.08 -7.91 -1.65
CA LYS A 226 -3.39 -7.69 -3.07
C LYS A 226 -4.50 -8.60 -3.60
N CYS A 227 -4.74 -9.72 -2.93
CA CYS A 227 -5.76 -10.68 -3.34
C CYS A 227 -6.63 -11.08 -2.15
N LEU A 228 -7.94 -10.95 -2.33
CA LEU A 228 -8.96 -11.49 -1.44
C LEU A 228 -9.47 -12.78 -2.06
N VAL A 229 -9.30 -13.89 -1.34
CA VAL A 229 -9.82 -15.20 -1.71
C VAL A 229 -10.96 -15.54 -0.77
N LEU A 230 -12.10 -15.92 -1.33
CA LEU A 230 -13.32 -16.20 -0.59
C LEU A 230 -13.70 -17.66 -0.77
N ASP A 231 -14.12 -18.29 0.32
CA ASP A 231 -15.02 -19.43 0.25
C ASP A 231 -16.41 -19.00 -0.25
N CYS A 232 -17.27 -19.96 -0.61
CA CYS A 232 -18.61 -19.67 -1.13
C CYS A 232 -19.71 -19.87 -0.08
N ASP A 233 -19.94 -21.11 0.35
CA ASP A 233 -21.02 -21.42 1.29
C ASP A 233 -20.74 -20.81 2.67
N ASN A 234 -21.79 -20.31 3.31
CA ASN A 234 -21.72 -19.52 4.57
C ASN A 234 -20.73 -18.34 4.55
N THR A 235 -20.21 -17.95 3.39
CA THR A 235 -19.20 -16.90 3.22
C THR A 235 -19.68 -15.82 2.25
N LEU A 236 -20.14 -16.19 1.06
CA LEU A 236 -20.77 -15.29 0.07
C LEU A 236 -22.29 -15.23 0.21
N TRP A 237 -22.89 -16.26 0.77
CA TRP A 237 -24.30 -16.43 1.12
C TRP A 237 -24.39 -17.36 2.33
N GLY A 238 -25.53 -17.40 3.02
CA GLY A 238 -25.77 -18.40 4.06
C GLY A 238 -26.36 -19.69 3.48
N GLY A 239 -26.03 -20.84 4.04
CA GLY A 239 -26.48 -22.14 3.55
C GLY A 239 -25.51 -22.77 2.55
N VAL A 240 -25.84 -23.99 2.11
CA VAL A 240 -25.01 -24.86 1.26
C VAL A 240 -25.70 -25.02 -0.08
N ILE A 241 -25.13 -24.46 -1.15
CA ILE A 241 -25.80 -24.42 -2.46
C ILE A 241 -26.15 -25.81 -3.00
N GLY A 242 -25.32 -26.82 -2.76
CA GLY A 242 -25.56 -28.19 -3.21
C GLY A 242 -26.70 -28.91 -2.48
N GLU A 243 -27.12 -28.41 -1.32
CA GLU A 243 -28.19 -28.98 -0.50
C GLU A 243 -29.48 -28.15 -0.58
N ASP A 244 -29.34 -26.82 -0.43
CA ASP A 244 -30.45 -25.88 -0.35
C ASP A 244 -30.94 -25.41 -1.73
N GLY A 245 -30.08 -25.47 -2.74
CA GLY A 245 -30.35 -24.93 -4.08
C GLY A 245 -30.40 -23.40 -4.11
N ILE A 246 -30.50 -22.83 -5.31
CA ILE A 246 -30.41 -21.38 -5.53
C ILE A 246 -31.51 -20.57 -4.82
N GLU A 247 -32.70 -21.15 -4.64
CA GLU A 247 -33.84 -20.53 -3.95
C GLU A 247 -33.75 -20.67 -2.42
N GLY A 248 -32.92 -21.59 -1.91
CA GLY A 248 -32.80 -21.90 -0.49
C GLY A 248 -31.64 -21.20 0.21
N ILE A 249 -30.62 -20.76 -0.52
CA ILE A 249 -29.50 -20.01 0.03
C ILE A 249 -29.94 -18.62 0.53
N GLN A 250 -29.33 -18.18 1.62
CA GLN A 250 -29.61 -16.91 2.26
C GLN A 250 -28.74 -15.81 1.64
N LEU A 251 -29.27 -15.20 0.59
CA LEU A 251 -28.69 -14.03 -0.03
C LEU A 251 -29.82 -13.09 -0.42
N ASP A 252 -29.95 -11.95 0.27
CA ASP A 252 -31.10 -11.07 0.06
C ASP A 252 -30.71 -9.60 0.17
N GLY A 253 -31.37 -8.75 -0.62
CA GLY A 253 -31.12 -7.31 -0.64
C GLY A 253 -31.78 -6.55 0.52
N HIS A 254 -32.62 -7.17 1.33
CA HIS A 254 -33.51 -6.51 2.29
C HIS A 254 -33.51 -7.20 3.65
N ASP A 255 -33.67 -8.52 3.69
CA ASP A 255 -34.01 -9.26 4.90
C ASP A 255 -32.82 -10.00 5.53
N TYR A 256 -32.84 -10.08 6.87
CA TYR A 256 -31.86 -10.87 7.63
C TYR A 256 -32.20 -12.37 7.55
N PRO A 257 -31.21 -13.29 7.41
CA PRO A 257 -29.76 -13.04 7.43
C PRO A 257 -29.12 -12.68 6.09
N GLY A 258 -29.82 -12.87 4.96
CA GLY A 258 -29.29 -12.66 3.61
C GLY A 258 -28.68 -11.27 3.37
N ARG A 259 -29.25 -10.24 3.99
CA ARG A 259 -28.79 -8.85 3.92
C ARG A 259 -27.35 -8.67 4.39
N VAL A 260 -26.90 -9.46 5.35
CA VAL A 260 -25.51 -9.42 5.84
C VAL A 260 -24.53 -9.80 4.73
N TYR A 261 -24.81 -10.90 4.04
CA TYR A 261 -23.97 -11.39 2.95
C TYR A 261 -23.99 -10.42 1.76
N TYR A 262 -25.15 -9.85 1.46
CA TYR A 262 -25.29 -8.78 0.45
C TYR A 262 -24.42 -7.56 0.78
N ASP A 263 -24.46 -7.06 2.01
CA ASP A 263 -23.63 -5.92 2.45
C ASP A 263 -22.14 -6.29 2.51
N PHE A 264 -21.79 -7.54 2.82
CA PHE A 264 -20.41 -8.04 2.68
C PHE A 264 -19.95 -8.00 1.21
N GLN A 265 -20.75 -8.50 0.27
CA GLN A 265 -20.43 -8.45 -1.16
C GLN A 265 -20.24 -7.02 -1.68
N LYS A 266 -21.00 -6.02 -1.17
CA LYS A 266 -20.74 -4.60 -1.49
C LYS A 266 -19.32 -4.18 -1.11
N ASN A 267 -18.85 -4.59 0.07
CA ASN A 267 -17.50 -4.26 0.52
C ASN A 267 -16.42 -4.98 -0.31
N VAL A 268 -16.70 -6.21 -0.76
CA VAL A 268 -15.83 -6.92 -1.72
C VAL A 268 -15.76 -6.18 -3.06
N LEU A 269 -16.89 -5.70 -3.59
CA LEU A 269 -16.90 -4.90 -4.82
C LEU A 269 -16.12 -3.58 -4.67
N GLN A 270 -16.26 -2.90 -3.53
CA GLN A 270 -15.46 -1.72 -3.23
C GLN A 270 -13.95 -2.02 -3.17
N LEU A 271 -13.55 -3.23 -2.78
CA LEU A 271 -12.15 -3.68 -2.86
C LEU A 271 -11.73 -3.93 -4.31
N ALA A 272 -12.58 -4.59 -5.11
CA ALA A 272 -12.33 -4.83 -6.53
C ALA A 272 -12.12 -3.52 -7.31
N GLU A 273 -12.95 -2.50 -7.07
CA GLU A 273 -12.83 -1.16 -7.66
C GLU A 273 -11.53 -0.43 -7.27
N ARG A 274 -10.93 -0.80 -6.13
CA ARG A 274 -9.62 -0.32 -5.67
C ARG A 274 -8.45 -1.14 -6.25
N GLY A 275 -8.74 -2.16 -7.06
CA GLY A 275 -7.75 -3.01 -7.73
C GLY A 275 -7.28 -4.21 -6.93
N VAL A 276 -8.01 -4.60 -5.87
CA VAL A 276 -7.80 -5.86 -5.16
C VAL A 276 -8.32 -7.00 -6.04
N LEU A 277 -7.51 -8.05 -6.23
CA LEU A 277 -7.92 -9.21 -7.00
C LEU A 277 -8.88 -10.05 -6.17
N ILE A 278 -10.06 -10.34 -6.72
CA ILE A 278 -11.04 -11.22 -6.08
C ILE A 278 -10.91 -12.60 -6.69
N ALA A 279 -10.76 -13.62 -5.84
CA ALA A 279 -10.74 -15.01 -6.28
C ALA A 279 -11.61 -15.88 -5.38
N LEU A 280 -12.03 -17.04 -5.90
CA LEU A 280 -12.77 -18.04 -5.13
C LEU A 280 -11.92 -19.28 -4.88
N CYS A 281 -11.99 -19.84 -3.68
CA CYS A 281 -11.40 -21.12 -3.33
C CYS A 281 -12.37 -21.89 -2.44
N SER A 282 -13.25 -22.67 -3.07
CA SER A 282 -14.37 -23.31 -2.40
C SER A 282 -14.51 -24.79 -2.75
N LYS A 283 -15.04 -25.57 -1.81
CA LYS A 283 -15.35 -27.00 -1.98
C LYS A 283 -16.79 -27.18 -2.44
N ASN A 284 -17.05 -26.86 -3.70
CA ASN A 284 -18.36 -27.02 -4.34
C ASN A 284 -18.24 -27.65 -5.73
N ASN A 285 -19.39 -27.99 -6.30
CA ASN A 285 -19.52 -28.11 -7.74
C ASN A 285 -19.44 -26.72 -8.38
N GLU A 286 -18.58 -26.61 -9.40
CA GLU A 286 -18.34 -25.35 -10.11
C GLU A 286 -19.62 -24.78 -10.71
N GLN A 287 -20.45 -25.63 -11.33
CA GLN A 287 -21.64 -25.16 -12.04
C GLN A 287 -22.65 -24.48 -11.10
N ASP A 288 -22.82 -25.01 -9.89
CA ASP A 288 -23.80 -24.52 -8.91
C ASP A 288 -23.39 -23.14 -8.38
N VAL A 289 -22.10 -22.95 -8.07
CA VAL A 289 -21.56 -21.64 -7.67
C VAL A 289 -21.72 -20.62 -8.80
N LEU A 290 -21.39 -21.03 -10.02
CA LEU A 290 -21.50 -20.15 -11.18
C LEU A 290 -22.96 -19.76 -11.47
N GLU A 291 -23.91 -20.66 -11.24
CA GLU A 291 -25.34 -20.37 -11.36
C GLU A 291 -25.79 -19.30 -10.37
N VAL A 292 -25.34 -19.36 -9.11
CA VAL A 292 -25.60 -18.31 -8.10
C VAL A 292 -25.01 -16.98 -8.55
N LEU A 293 -23.75 -16.97 -9.00
CA LEU A 293 -23.10 -15.74 -9.44
C LEU A 293 -23.84 -15.10 -10.63
N ASP A 294 -24.26 -15.88 -11.62
CA ASP A 294 -24.87 -15.32 -12.82
C ASP A 294 -26.34 -14.95 -12.61
N ASN A 295 -27.12 -15.86 -12.01
CA ASN A 295 -28.58 -15.82 -12.07
C ASN A 295 -29.26 -15.38 -10.77
N HIS A 296 -28.60 -15.50 -9.61
CA HIS A 296 -29.23 -15.11 -8.36
C HIS A 296 -29.46 -13.59 -8.32
N PRO A 297 -30.69 -13.10 -8.06
CA PRO A 297 -31.06 -11.69 -8.21
C PRO A 297 -30.27 -10.75 -7.28
N TRP A 298 -29.95 -11.24 -6.08
CA TRP A 298 -29.20 -10.49 -5.07
C TRP A 298 -27.69 -10.74 -5.09
N SER A 299 -27.17 -11.56 -6.01
CA SER A 299 -25.72 -11.74 -6.14
C SER A 299 -25.11 -10.52 -6.83
N LEU A 300 -24.32 -9.76 -6.07
CA LEU A 300 -23.59 -8.58 -6.53
C LEU A 300 -22.27 -8.97 -7.19
N LEU A 301 -21.61 -10.01 -6.67
CA LEU A 301 -20.44 -10.59 -7.30
C LEU A 301 -20.85 -11.37 -8.54
N LYS A 302 -20.13 -11.15 -9.63
CA LYS A 302 -20.34 -11.76 -10.95
C LYS A 302 -19.01 -12.34 -11.42
N ARG A 303 -19.04 -13.26 -12.39
CA ARG A 303 -17.81 -13.84 -12.95
C ARG A 303 -16.83 -12.79 -13.45
N THR A 304 -17.33 -11.68 -13.97
CA THR A 304 -16.52 -10.55 -14.46
C THR A 304 -15.70 -9.86 -13.37
N HIS A 305 -16.10 -9.99 -12.11
CA HIS A 305 -15.37 -9.46 -10.95
C HIS A 305 -14.25 -10.40 -10.47
N LEU A 306 -14.24 -11.66 -10.91
CA LEU A 306 -13.27 -12.66 -10.47
C LEU A 306 -12.01 -12.63 -11.34
N SER A 307 -10.85 -12.61 -10.70
CA SER A 307 -9.54 -12.71 -11.36
C SER A 307 -9.11 -14.17 -11.58
N ALA A 308 -9.52 -15.07 -10.69
CA ALA A 308 -9.32 -16.51 -10.80
C ALA A 308 -10.28 -17.24 -9.83
N PHE A 309 -10.50 -18.53 -10.03
CA PHE A 309 -11.23 -19.35 -9.06
C PHE A 309 -10.75 -20.81 -9.06
N ARG A 310 -10.93 -21.48 -7.94
CA ARG A 310 -10.77 -22.92 -7.73
C ARG A 310 -12.00 -23.42 -6.99
N ILE A 311 -12.97 -23.91 -7.75
CA ILE A 311 -14.21 -24.48 -7.22
C ILE A 311 -14.18 -25.97 -7.50
N ASN A 312 -13.70 -26.74 -6.54
CA ASN A 312 -13.53 -28.18 -6.67
C ASN A 312 -13.31 -28.83 -5.29
N TRP A 313 -13.28 -30.15 -5.24
CA TRP A 313 -13.11 -30.92 -4.01
C TRP A 313 -11.66 -31.13 -3.56
N ASN A 314 -10.69 -30.46 -4.19
CA ASN A 314 -9.30 -30.55 -3.77
C ASN A 314 -9.04 -29.76 -2.47
N ASP A 315 -7.90 -30.02 -1.86
CA ASP A 315 -7.44 -29.30 -0.68
C ASP A 315 -7.30 -27.78 -0.93
N LYS A 316 -7.79 -26.95 0.01
CA LYS A 316 -7.79 -25.49 -0.15
C LYS A 316 -6.37 -24.90 -0.12
N ALA A 317 -5.44 -25.49 0.62
CA ALA A 317 -4.04 -25.04 0.63
C ALA A 317 -3.37 -25.27 -0.73
N ALA A 318 -3.57 -26.45 -1.33
CA ALA A 318 -3.09 -26.72 -2.68
C ALA A 318 -3.71 -25.78 -3.72
N ASN A 319 -5.02 -25.52 -3.63
CA ASN A 319 -5.72 -24.59 -4.51
C ASN A 319 -5.20 -23.16 -4.35
N LEU A 320 -4.99 -22.66 -3.13
CA LEU A 320 -4.42 -21.34 -2.85
C LEU A 320 -2.99 -21.20 -3.39
N ALA A 321 -2.15 -22.22 -3.22
CA ALA A 321 -0.80 -22.22 -3.80
C ALA A 321 -0.84 -22.20 -5.34
N GLY A 322 -1.82 -22.89 -5.94
CA GLY A 322 -2.08 -22.83 -7.37
C GLY A 322 -2.53 -21.44 -7.83
N LEU A 323 -3.45 -20.81 -7.12
CA LEU A 323 -3.92 -19.44 -7.37
C LEU A 323 -2.78 -18.42 -7.25
N ALA A 324 -1.91 -18.55 -6.25
CA ALA A 324 -0.74 -17.69 -6.07
C ALA A 324 0.22 -17.75 -7.28
N LYS A 325 0.52 -18.95 -7.76
CA LYS A 325 1.31 -19.15 -8.99
C LYS A 325 0.61 -18.60 -10.21
N GLU A 326 -0.69 -18.84 -10.34
CA GLU A 326 -1.49 -18.36 -11.45
C GLU A 326 -1.52 -16.82 -11.52
N LEU A 327 -1.70 -16.16 -10.39
CA LEU A 327 -1.77 -14.70 -10.30
C LEU A 327 -0.37 -14.04 -10.23
N ASN A 328 0.71 -14.83 -10.22
CA ASN A 328 2.08 -14.37 -10.03
C ASN A 328 2.26 -13.49 -8.77
N LEU A 329 1.63 -13.89 -7.67
CA LEU A 329 1.66 -13.20 -6.39
C LEU A 329 2.25 -14.10 -5.30
N GLY A 330 3.00 -13.49 -4.38
CA GLY A 330 3.43 -14.20 -3.17
C GLY A 330 2.23 -14.48 -2.25
N LEU A 331 2.23 -15.61 -1.55
CA LEU A 331 1.17 -16.01 -0.60
C LEU A 331 0.95 -14.96 0.50
N ASP A 332 1.99 -14.20 0.84
CA ASP A 332 1.89 -13.12 1.83
C ASP A 332 1.06 -11.92 1.36
N ALA A 333 0.67 -11.87 0.09
CA ALA A 333 -0.26 -10.89 -0.46
C ALA A 333 -1.73 -11.34 -0.41
N PHE A 334 -2.02 -12.54 0.09
CA PHE A 334 -3.36 -13.12 0.11
C PHE A 334 -4.05 -12.91 1.47
N VAL A 335 -5.35 -12.66 1.41
CA VAL A 335 -6.28 -12.82 2.52
C VAL A 335 -7.29 -13.89 2.13
N PHE A 336 -7.51 -14.89 2.98
CA PHE A 336 -8.50 -15.93 2.78
C PHE A 336 -9.62 -15.80 3.83
N VAL A 337 -10.87 -15.80 3.40
CA VAL A 337 -12.06 -15.73 4.26
C VAL A 337 -12.86 -17.03 4.12
N ASP A 338 -13.19 -17.64 5.25
CA ASP A 338 -13.90 -18.91 5.35
C ASP A 338 -14.76 -18.93 6.61
N ASP A 339 -15.89 -19.63 6.59
CA ASP A 339 -16.71 -19.86 7.78
C ASP A 339 -16.14 -20.97 8.66
N ASN A 340 -15.42 -21.93 8.07
CA ASN A 340 -14.98 -23.14 8.73
C ASN A 340 -13.66 -22.93 9.50
N PRO A 341 -13.66 -22.94 10.84
CA PRO A 341 -12.46 -22.71 11.64
C PRO A 341 -11.38 -23.79 11.43
N ARG A 342 -11.76 -25.01 11.03
CA ARG A 342 -10.81 -26.10 10.79
C ARG A 342 -9.99 -25.87 9.52
N GLU A 343 -10.62 -25.38 8.45
CA GLU A 343 -9.94 -25.03 7.20
C GLU A 343 -8.96 -23.86 7.44
N LEU A 344 -9.38 -22.85 8.20
CA LEU A 344 -8.51 -21.73 8.56
C LEU A 344 -7.30 -22.15 9.40
N GLU A 345 -7.50 -23.04 10.39
CA GLU A 345 -6.39 -23.52 11.21
C GLU A 345 -5.40 -24.36 10.41
N LEU A 346 -5.89 -25.23 9.53
CA LEU A 346 -5.03 -25.98 8.61
C LEU A 346 -4.21 -25.03 7.72
N LEU A 347 -4.83 -23.97 7.19
CA LEU A 347 -4.14 -22.98 6.37
C LEU A 347 -3.09 -22.19 7.15
N ARG A 348 -3.34 -21.83 8.41
CA ARG A 348 -2.32 -21.18 9.25
C ARG A 348 -1.10 -22.06 9.47
N GLN A 349 -1.29 -23.37 9.55
CA GLN A 349 -0.19 -24.33 9.73
C GLN A 349 0.59 -24.57 8.43
N VAL A 350 -0.12 -24.77 7.31
CA VAL A 350 0.48 -25.15 6.02
C VAL A 350 1.00 -23.94 5.24
N LEU A 351 0.26 -22.83 5.26
CA LEU A 351 0.54 -21.58 4.52
C LEU A 351 0.51 -20.36 5.47
N PRO A 352 1.41 -20.28 6.47
CA PRO A 352 1.41 -19.22 7.49
C PRO A 352 1.55 -17.80 6.92
N GLN A 353 1.95 -17.65 5.65
CA GLN A 353 2.03 -16.37 4.98
C GLN A 353 0.65 -15.80 4.62
N VAL A 354 -0.36 -16.66 4.39
CA VAL A 354 -1.72 -16.23 4.03
C VAL A 354 -2.42 -15.68 5.26
N THR A 355 -2.98 -14.48 5.16
CA THR A 355 -3.81 -13.93 6.24
C THR A 355 -5.18 -14.58 6.21
N THR A 356 -5.55 -15.29 7.26
CA THR A 356 -6.85 -15.98 7.37
C THR A 356 -7.82 -15.17 8.22
N LEU A 357 -9.03 -14.90 7.74
CA LEU A 357 -10.12 -14.27 8.50
C LEU A 357 -11.30 -15.24 8.59
N GLN A 358 -11.89 -15.35 9.76
CA GLN A 358 -13.08 -16.19 9.97
C GLN A 358 -14.35 -15.35 9.80
N VAL A 359 -15.37 -15.93 9.15
CA VAL A 359 -16.72 -15.36 9.21
C VAL A 359 -17.16 -15.31 10.69
N PRO A 360 -17.52 -14.14 11.24
CA PRO A 360 -17.87 -14.02 12.64
C PRO A 360 -19.14 -14.79 13.00
N ASP A 361 -19.18 -15.42 14.17
CA ASP A 361 -20.39 -16.05 14.72
C ASP A 361 -21.57 -15.05 14.78
N ARG A 362 -21.25 -13.79 15.08
CA ARG A 362 -22.19 -12.66 15.04
C ARG A 362 -22.20 -12.08 13.64
N LEU A 363 -23.09 -12.60 12.79
CA LEU A 363 -23.19 -12.20 11.39
C LEU A 363 -23.31 -10.69 11.17
N TYR A 364 -23.94 -9.92 12.06
CA TYR A 364 -24.01 -8.45 11.93
C TYR A 364 -22.63 -7.75 11.96
N GLU A 365 -21.58 -8.42 12.43
CA GLU A 365 -20.20 -7.91 12.40
C GLU A 365 -19.49 -8.18 11.06
N TYR A 366 -20.00 -9.15 10.28
CA TYR A 366 -19.34 -9.66 9.08
C TYR A 366 -19.12 -8.61 7.98
N PRO A 367 -20.06 -7.68 7.67
CA PRO A 367 -19.83 -6.70 6.61
C PRO A 367 -18.62 -5.81 6.93
N ALA A 368 -18.39 -5.50 8.21
CA ALA A 368 -17.28 -4.66 8.63
C ALA A 368 -15.92 -5.40 8.69
N LEU A 369 -15.89 -6.73 8.54
CA LEU A 369 -14.69 -7.56 8.71
C LEU A 369 -13.50 -7.02 7.92
N LEU A 370 -13.69 -6.78 6.61
CA LEU A 370 -12.63 -6.34 5.70
C LEU A 370 -12.23 -4.85 5.86
N LEU A 371 -13.02 -4.07 6.60
CA LEU A 371 -12.81 -2.62 6.76
C LEU A 371 -12.01 -2.27 8.02
N ARG A 372 -11.84 -3.19 8.96
CA ARG A 372 -11.25 -2.91 10.29
C ARG A 372 -9.72 -2.88 10.27
N ASP A 373 -9.12 -3.82 9.54
CA ASP A 373 -7.71 -4.19 9.75
C ASP A 373 -6.71 -3.52 8.81
N GLY A 374 -7.19 -2.69 7.87
CA GLY A 374 -6.33 -1.99 6.90
C GLY A 374 -5.53 -2.92 5.98
N LEU A 375 -5.95 -4.18 5.87
CA LEU A 375 -5.25 -5.22 5.10
C LEU A 375 -5.06 -4.84 3.64
N PHE A 376 -6.03 -4.12 3.07
CA PHE A 376 -6.06 -3.73 1.66
C PHE A 376 -5.88 -2.22 1.46
N ASP A 377 -5.35 -1.52 2.46
CA ASP A 377 -5.12 -0.08 2.35
C ASP A 377 -4.05 0.19 1.28
N THR A 378 -4.30 1.24 0.48
CA THR A 378 -3.37 1.74 -0.52
C THR A 378 -3.35 3.26 -0.45
N LEU A 379 -2.16 3.85 -0.47
CA LEU A 379 -2.00 5.31 -0.47
C LEU A 379 -2.28 5.92 -1.85
N ILE A 380 -2.29 5.10 -2.91
CA ILE A 380 -2.62 5.51 -4.28
C ILE A 380 -3.48 4.44 -4.92
N ILE A 381 -4.64 4.83 -5.44
CA ILE A 381 -5.37 4.05 -6.44
C ILE A 381 -4.89 4.56 -7.79
N SER A 382 -4.01 3.81 -8.46
CA SER A 382 -3.63 4.18 -9.83
C SER A 382 -4.74 3.82 -10.81
N GLN A 383 -4.83 4.52 -11.95
CA GLN A 383 -5.74 4.11 -13.05
C GLN A 383 -5.49 2.65 -13.46
N GLU A 384 -4.24 2.17 -13.34
CA GLU A 384 -3.91 0.77 -13.57
C GLU A 384 -4.46 -0.21 -12.54
N ASP A 385 -4.68 0.22 -11.29
CA ASP A 385 -5.31 -0.62 -10.26
C ASP A 385 -6.80 -0.84 -10.62
N ARG A 386 -7.48 0.15 -11.22
CA ARG A 386 -8.86 -0.02 -11.75
C ARG A 386 -8.94 -0.97 -12.95
N ILE A 387 -7.91 -0.97 -13.80
CA ILE A 387 -7.83 -1.79 -15.03
C ILE A 387 -7.28 -3.21 -14.72
N ARG A 388 -6.86 -3.50 -13.48
CA ARG A 388 -6.29 -4.82 -13.12
C ARG A 388 -7.26 -5.98 -13.35
N ALA A 389 -8.54 -5.81 -13.03
CA ALA A 389 -9.52 -6.89 -13.18
C ALA A 389 -9.69 -7.29 -14.66
N SER A 390 -9.72 -6.32 -15.59
CA SER A 390 -9.83 -6.62 -17.03
C SER A 390 -8.54 -7.23 -17.61
N LEU A 391 -7.36 -6.90 -17.06
CA LEU A 391 -6.08 -7.43 -17.53
C LEU A 391 -5.88 -8.93 -17.24
N TYR A 392 -6.51 -9.48 -16.19
CA TYR A 392 -6.40 -10.93 -15.89
C TYR A 392 -7.26 -11.80 -16.82
N GLN A 393 -8.40 -11.29 -17.31
CA GLN A 393 -9.16 -11.96 -18.38
C GLN A 393 -8.33 -12.07 -19.67
N THR A 394 -7.52 -11.05 -19.97
CA THR A 394 -6.55 -11.06 -21.07
C THR A 394 -5.41 -12.05 -20.83
N GLU A 395 -4.96 -12.24 -19.58
CA GLU A 395 -3.87 -13.19 -19.27
C GLU A 395 -4.30 -14.67 -19.41
N ALA A 396 -5.56 -15.00 -19.12
CA ALA A 396 -6.13 -16.32 -19.40
C ALA A 396 -6.17 -16.63 -20.91
N GLN A 397 -6.53 -15.64 -21.74
CA GLN A 397 -6.45 -15.73 -23.20
C GLN A 397 -4.99 -15.91 -23.67
N ARG A 398 -4.05 -15.15 -23.09
CA ARG A 398 -2.61 -15.26 -23.38
C ARG A 398 -2.03 -16.64 -23.07
N ARG A 399 -2.44 -17.27 -21.96
CA ARG A 399 -2.03 -18.65 -21.64
C ARG A 399 -2.53 -19.65 -22.67
N THR A 400 -3.78 -19.48 -23.11
CA THR A 400 -4.37 -20.32 -24.15
C THR A 400 -3.58 -20.19 -25.46
N GLU A 401 -3.18 -18.97 -25.85
CA GLU A 401 -2.32 -18.76 -27.03
C GLU A 401 -0.87 -19.25 -26.85
N ARG A 402 -0.28 -19.13 -25.67
CA ARG A 402 1.06 -19.65 -25.39
C ARG A 402 1.13 -21.16 -25.64
N ASN A 403 0.09 -21.89 -25.26
CA ASN A 403 0.00 -23.33 -25.49
C ASN A 403 -0.15 -23.72 -26.97
N GLN A 404 -0.38 -22.76 -27.87
CA GLN A 404 -0.48 -22.98 -29.32
C GLN A 404 0.87 -22.84 -30.06
N HIS A 405 1.95 -22.42 -29.38
CA HIS A 405 3.27 -22.19 -29.97
C HIS A 405 4.30 -23.24 -29.50
N ALA A 406 5.23 -23.62 -30.38
CA ALA A 406 6.18 -24.72 -30.14
C ALA A 406 7.38 -24.34 -29.24
N ASN A 407 7.80 -23.07 -29.24
CA ASN A 407 8.88 -22.57 -28.40
C ASN A 407 8.61 -21.11 -27.94
N LEU A 408 9.41 -20.63 -26.98
CA LEU A 408 9.21 -19.32 -26.35
C LEU A 408 9.49 -18.17 -27.32
N GLU A 409 10.48 -18.28 -28.21
CA GLU A 409 10.86 -17.21 -29.14
C GLU A 409 9.79 -16.97 -30.21
N ASP A 410 9.18 -18.04 -30.73
CA ASP A 410 8.07 -17.96 -31.68
C ASP A 410 6.84 -17.31 -31.03
N TYR A 411 6.56 -17.65 -29.77
CA TYR A 411 5.51 -17.01 -28.99
C TYR A 411 5.81 -15.52 -28.76
N LEU A 412 7.01 -15.16 -28.29
CA LEU A 412 7.36 -13.76 -28.02
C LEU A 412 7.38 -12.90 -29.29
N SER A 413 7.75 -13.49 -30.43
CA SER A 413 7.68 -12.85 -31.74
C SER A 413 6.24 -12.61 -32.17
N SER A 414 5.34 -13.57 -31.94
CA SER A 414 3.93 -13.42 -32.33
C SER A 414 3.20 -12.35 -31.51
N LEU A 415 3.68 -12.00 -30.31
CA LEU A 415 3.10 -10.93 -29.49
C LEU A 415 3.21 -9.53 -30.13
N GLY A 416 4.18 -9.31 -31.03
CA GLY A 416 4.42 -8.01 -31.64
C GLY A 416 4.79 -6.94 -30.61
N GLN A 417 5.77 -7.23 -29.76
CA GLN A 417 6.10 -6.40 -28.61
C GLN A 417 6.76 -5.09 -29.02
N VAL A 418 6.23 -3.98 -28.51
CA VAL A 418 6.78 -2.64 -28.69
C VAL A 418 7.18 -2.06 -27.34
N ALA A 419 8.43 -1.62 -27.23
CA ALA A 419 9.02 -1.00 -26.05
C ALA A 419 9.33 0.47 -26.32
N ALA A 420 8.72 1.37 -25.56
CA ALA A 420 9.07 2.78 -25.53
C ALA A 420 9.99 3.04 -24.32
N ILE A 421 11.22 3.48 -24.59
CA ILE A 421 12.24 3.71 -23.57
C ILE A 421 12.69 5.15 -23.68
N HIS A 422 12.56 5.93 -22.61
CA HIS A 422 12.93 7.34 -22.60
C HIS A 422 13.35 7.81 -21.21
N ALA A 423 13.93 9.01 -21.14
CA ALA A 423 14.20 9.66 -19.87
C ALA A 423 12.86 10.00 -19.17
N ALA A 424 12.79 9.75 -17.86
CA ALA A 424 11.59 10.02 -17.10
C ALA A 424 11.18 11.50 -17.21
N THR A 425 9.90 11.75 -17.49
CA THR A 425 9.32 13.10 -17.53
C THR A 425 8.88 13.56 -16.14
N ASP A 426 8.57 14.85 -15.98
CA ASP A 426 8.08 15.40 -14.71
C ASP A 426 6.77 14.74 -14.28
N GLY A 427 5.90 14.46 -15.26
CA GLY A 427 4.62 13.76 -15.03
C GLY A 427 4.77 12.31 -14.58
N GLU A 428 5.94 11.69 -14.79
CA GLU A 428 6.18 10.28 -14.45
C GLU A 428 6.89 10.07 -13.13
N ALA A 429 7.45 11.12 -12.50
CA ALA A 429 8.22 10.98 -11.25
C ALA A 429 7.44 10.24 -10.16
N ARG A 430 6.15 10.57 -9.99
CA ARG A 430 5.26 9.88 -9.03
C ARG A 430 5.07 8.41 -9.37
N ARG A 431 4.97 8.09 -10.66
CA ARG A 431 4.77 6.72 -11.14
C ARG A 431 6.04 5.88 -10.96
N VAL A 432 7.20 6.47 -11.20
CA VAL A 432 8.51 5.85 -10.92
C VAL A 432 8.66 5.53 -9.44
N ALA A 433 8.39 6.50 -8.55
CA ALA A 433 8.40 6.28 -7.11
C ALA A 433 7.44 5.16 -6.69
N GLN A 434 6.21 5.15 -7.22
CA GLN A 434 5.25 4.07 -6.98
C GLN A 434 5.78 2.69 -7.39
N LEU A 435 6.44 2.58 -8.55
CA LEU A 435 7.02 1.30 -8.98
C LEU A 435 8.16 0.87 -8.07
N THR A 436 8.98 1.80 -7.57
CA THR A 436 10.03 1.49 -6.60
C THR A 436 9.43 0.91 -5.32
N GLN A 437 8.28 1.41 -4.86
CA GLN A 437 7.58 0.93 -3.65
C GLN A 437 6.87 -0.42 -3.85
N LYS A 438 6.23 -0.63 -5.00
CA LYS A 438 5.36 -1.80 -5.24
C LYS A 438 6.08 -3.04 -5.78
N THR A 439 7.30 -2.90 -6.32
CA THR A 439 8.00 -3.97 -7.06
C THR A 439 9.00 -4.71 -6.18
N ASN A 440 8.78 -6.02 -6.03
CA ASN A 440 9.56 -6.89 -5.13
C ASN A 440 10.23 -8.08 -5.82
N GLN A 441 9.62 -8.64 -6.87
CA GLN A 441 10.13 -9.88 -7.49
C GLN A 441 11.25 -9.60 -8.49
N PHE A 442 11.08 -8.61 -9.36
CA PHE A 442 12.13 -8.13 -10.26
C PHE A 442 12.56 -6.75 -9.81
N ASN A 443 13.34 -6.73 -8.73
CA ASN A 443 13.96 -5.52 -8.20
C ASN A 443 15.33 -5.91 -7.64
N LEU A 444 16.38 -5.41 -8.26
CA LEU A 444 17.75 -5.85 -7.98
C LEU A 444 18.24 -5.37 -6.62
N THR A 445 17.81 -4.21 -6.15
CA THR A 445 18.32 -3.59 -4.91
C THR A 445 17.23 -3.38 -3.85
N THR A 446 15.95 -3.46 -4.22
CA THR A 446 14.79 -3.20 -3.35
C THR A 446 14.76 -1.80 -2.70
N ARG A 447 15.58 -0.87 -3.21
CA ARG A 447 15.57 0.54 -2.80
C ARG A 447 14.21 1.17 -3.09
N ARG A 448 13.74 1.99 -2.15
CA ARG A 448 12.43 2.65 -2.20
C ARG A 448 12.64 4.14 -2.22
N TYR A 449 12.04 4.80 -3.20
CA TYR A 449 12.16 6.24 -3.36
C TYR A 449 10.79 6.91 -3.27
N SER A 450 10.80 8.09 -2.69
CA SER A 450 9.71 9.06 -2.73
C SER A 450 9.72 9.83 -4.05
N ASP A 451 8.58 10.47 -4.37
CA ASP A 451 8.45 11.34 -5.54
C ASP A 451 9.53 12.44 -5.56
N HIS A 452 9.90 12.95 -4.38
CA HIS A 452 10.93 13.99 -4.22
C HIS A 452 12.35 13.47 -4.53
N GLU A 453 12.71 12.28 -4.03
CA GLU A 453 14.00 11.66 -4.33
C GLU A 453 14.14 11.37 -5.83
N ILE A 454 13.08 10.91 -6.49
CA ILE A 454 13.06 10.73 -7.96
C ILE A 454 13.23 12.06 -8.69
N ALA A 455 12.56 13.12 -8.23
CA ALA A 455 12.74 14.45 -8.79
C ALA A 455 14.19 14.94 -8.65
N ASN A 456 14.83 14.68 -7.51
CA ASN A 456 16.24 15.02 -7.27
C ASN A 456 17.19 14.25 -8.19
N PHE A 457 16.97 12.95 -8.41
CA PHE A 457 17.75 12.19 -9.40
C PHE A 457 17.61 12.77 -10.80
N ARG A 458 16.40 13.19 -11.20
CA ARG A 458 16.16 13.78 -12.52
C ARG A 458 16.79 15.15 -12.70
N ALA A 459 16.83 15.96 -11.64
CA ALA A 459 17.43 17.29 -11.67
C ALA A 459 18.96 17.26 -11.63
N SER A 460 19.56 16.14 -11.18
CA SER A 460 21.01 16.01 -11.05
C SER A 460 21.68 15.75 -12.40
N PRO A 461 22.75 16.48 -12.77
CA PRO A 461 23.52 16.21 -13.99
C PRO A 461 24.24 14.87 -13.94
N ASP A 462 24.53 14.37 -12.74
CA ASP A 462 25.23 13.12 -12.46
C ASP A 462 24.28 11.94 -12.23
N ALA A 463 23.00 12.07 -12.55
CA ALA A 463 22.07 10.95 -12.52
C ALA A 463 21.21 10.89 -13.78
N ARG A 464 20.69 9.70 -14.05
CA ARG A 464 19.69 9.43 -15.10
C ARG A 464 18.63 8.52 -14.56
N VAL A 465 17.37 8.83 -14.89
CA VAL A 465 16.20 8.00 -14.61
C VAL A 465 15.54 7.69 -15.94
N TYR A 466 15.53 6.43 -16.34
CA TYR A 466 14.84 5.97 -17.54
C TYR A 466 13.62 5.13 -17.17
N THR A 467 12.60 5.22 -18.02
CA THR A 467 11.36 4.47 -17.90
C THR A 467 11.19 3.56 -19.11
N LEU A 468 10.52 2.42 -18.88
CA LEU A 468 10.08 1.51 -19.93
C LEU A 468 8.56 1.47 -19.92
N SER A 469 7.95 1.78 -21.05
CA SER A 469 6.55 1.46 -21.34
C SER A 469 6.48 0.38 -22.42
N ALA A 470 5.59 -0.59 -22.25
CA ALA A 470 5.48 -1.71 -23.19
C ALA A 470 4.04 -1.91 -23.66
N ARG A 471 3.86 -2.35 -24.92
CA ARG A 471 2.58 -2.78 -25.46
C ARG A 471 2.74 -4.02 -26.35
N ASP A 472 1.70 -4.84 -26.41
CA ASP A 472 1.59 -5.98 -27.32
C ASP A 472 0.22 -5.98 -28.01
N ARG A 473 -0.07 -6.98 -28.84
CA ARG A 473 -1.36 -7.10 -29.54
C ARG A 473 -2.58 -7.21 -28.64
N PHE A 474 -2.40 -7.53 -27.35
CA PHE A 474 -3.48 -7.58 -26.38
C PHE A 474 -3.68 -6.26 -25.64
N GLY A 475 -2.82 -5.26 -25.87
CA GLY A 475 -2.96 -3.92 -25.34
C GLY A 475 -1.69 -3.37 -24.69
N SER A 476 -1.84 -2.17 -24.11
CA SER A 476 -0.76 -1.52 -23.37
C SER A 476 -0.55 -2.17 -22.01
N LEU A 477 0.72 -2.40 -21.65
CA LEU A 477 1.14 -2.81 -20.31
C LEU A 477 1.39 -1.61 -19.39
N GLY A 478 1.40 -0.39 -19.94
CA GLY A 478 1.72 0.84 -19.23
C GLY A 478 3.22 0.99 -18.95
N LEU A 479 3.55 1.86 -17.99
CA LEU A 479 4.92 2.05 -17.51
C LEU A 479 5.28 0.88 -16.59
N THR A 480 6.21 0.06 -17.05
CA THR A 480 6.55 -1.25 -16.51
C THR A 480 7.98 -1.40 -16.00
N GLY A 481 8.92 -0.51 -16.36
CA GLY A 481 10.31 -0.61 -15.91
C GLY A 481 10.91 0.72 -15.49
N VAL A 482 11.86 0.67 -14.57
CA VAL A 482 12.65 1.82 -14.08
C VAL A 482 14.13 1.43 -14.02
N PHE A 483 14.98 2.30 -14.55
CA PHE A 483 16.43 2.20 -14.49
C PHE A 483 17.00 3.53 -13.97
N ILE A 484 17.71 3.47 -12.84
CA ILE A 484 18.37 4.64 -12.23
C ILE A 484 19.87 4.38 -12.23
N ALA A 485 20.65 5.33 -12.75
CA ALA A 485 22.09 5.30 -12.71
C ALA A 485 22.66 6.63 -12.21
N GLN A 486 23.81 6.54 -11.56
CA GLN A 486 24.58 7.68 -11.06
C GLN A 486 26.00 7.64 -11.63
N ARG A 487 26.53 8.79 -12.00
CA ARG A 487 27.90 8.94 -12.50
C ARG A 487 28.87 9.09 -11.34
N ARG A 488 29.94 8.30 -11.35
CA ARG A 488 31.09 8.44 -10.45
C ARG A 488 32.38 8.46 -11.28
N GLN A 489 32.89 9.65 -11.56
CA GLN A 489 34.03 9.83 -12.47
C GLN A 489 33.72 9.16 -13.83
N ASP A 490 34.55 8.21 -14.26
CA ASP A 490 34.42 7.50 -15.54
C ASP A 490 33.58 6.22 -15.44
N THR A 491 32.92 5.98 -14.29
CA THR A 491 32.11 4.79 -14.01
C THR A 491 30.65 5.16 -13.80
N ALA A 492 29.74 4.45 -14.46
CA ALA A 492 28.31 4.52 -14.15
C ALA A 492 27.95 3.45 -13.11
N VAL A 493 27.31 3.87 -12.02
CA VAL A 493 26.77 2.98 -10.99
C VAL A 493 25.27 2.82 -11.23
N VAL A 494 24.83 1.60 -11.51
CA VAL A 494 23.41 1.27 -11.56
C VAL A 494 22.88 1.23 -10.13
N ASP A 495 22.11 2.25 -9.79
CA ASP A 495 21.49 2.39 -8.47
C ASP A 495 20.30 1.43 -8.32
N SER A 496 19.42 1.40 -9.33
CA SER A 496 18.18 0.63 -9.27
C SER A 496 17.78 0.15 -10.64
N LEU A 497 17.46 -1.14 -10.74
CA LEU A 497 16.77 -1.74 -11.87
C LEU A 497 15.60 -2.55 -11.34
N LEU A 498 14.40 -2.24 -11.85
CA LEU A 498 13.19 -2.96 -11.51
C LEU A 498 12.22 -3.00 -12.68
N MET A 499 11.40 -4.06 -12.70
CA MET A 499 10.29 -4.20 -13.63
C MET A 499 9.06 -4.76 -12.94
N SER A 500 7.90 -4.24 -13.31
CA SER A 500 6.61 -4.76 -12.88
C SER A 500 6.42 -6.20 -13.40
N CYS A 501 5.64 -7.00 -12.66
CA CYS A 501 5.36 -8.39 -13.00
C CYS A 501 4.73 -8.61 -14.38
N ARG A 502 4.13 -7.57 -14.98
CA ARG A 502 3.47 -7.62 -16.30
C ARG A 502 4.45 -7.71 -17.47
N ALA A 503 5.68 -7.25 -17.28
CA ALA A 503 6.73 -7.28 -18.30
C ALA A 503 7.67 -8.49 -18.16
N LEU A 504 7.50 -9.33 -17.13
CA LEU A 504 8.39 -10.45 -16.85
C LEU A 504 8.18 -11.62 -17.80
N GLY A 505 9.27 -12.32 -18.12
CA GLY A 505 9.26 -13.48 -19.02
C GLY A 505 9.15 -13.12 -20.51
N ARG A 506 9.37 -11.84 -20.85
CA ARG A 506 9.24 -11.29 -22.22
C ARG A 506 10.57 -10.83 -22.81
N GLN A 507 11.67 -10.95 -22.05
CA GLN A 507 13.00 -10.44 -22.39
C GLN A 507 13.05 -8.91 -22.58
N LEU A 508 12.02 -8.19 -22.14
CA LEU A 508 11.99 -6.72 -22.14
C LEU A 508 13.07 -6.13 -21.24
N GLU A 509 13.46 -6.85 -20.19
CA GLU A 509 14.53 -6.48 -19.27
C GLU A 509 15.88 -6.29 -19.96
N PHE A 510 16.19 -7.12 -20.96
CA PHE A 510 17.46 -7.02 -21.70
C PHE A 510 17.45 -5.83 -22.65
N ALA A 511 16.37 -5.68 -23.44
CA ALA A 511 16.22 -4.52 -24.32
C ALA A 511 16.27 -3.21 -23.53
N PHE A 512 15.62 -3.16 -22.37
CA PHE A 512 15.57 -1.99 -21.52
C PHE A 512 16.95 -1.60 -20.96
N VAL A 513 17.68 -2.55 -20.37
CA VAL A 513 19.01 -2.28 -19.82
C VAL A 513 19.99 -1.88 -20.91
N LEU A 514 20.02 -2.59 -22.03
CA LEU A 514 20.93 -2.30 -23.14
C LEU A 514 20.69 -0.90 -23.71
N GLU A 515 19.44 -0.50 -23.90
CA GLU A 515 19.12 0.82 -24.43
C GLU A 515 19.47 1.93 -23.44
N CYS A 516 19.17 1.76 -22.14
CA CYS A 516 19.58 2.71 -21.10
C CYS A 516 21.10 2.87 -21.04
N MET A 517 21.84 1.75 -21.10
CA MET A 517 23.31 1.78 -21.13
C MET A 517 23.82 2.51 -22.38
N ARG A 518 23.20 2.29 -23.54
CA ARG A 518 23.55 2.98 -24.79
C ARG A 518 23.39 4.50 -24.69
N HIS A 519 22.28 4.98 -24.12
CA HIS A 519 22.07 6.41 -23.88
C HIS A 519 23.09 6.98 -22.90
N ILE A 520 23.36 6.29 -21.79
CA ILE A 520 24.33 6.73 -20.79
C ILE A 520 25.75 6.77 -21.35
N VAL A 521 26.16 5.79 -22.16
CA VAL A 521 27.49 5.80 -22.81
C VAL A 521 27.61 6.96 -23.77
N ALA A 522 26.55 7.28 -24.53
CA ALA A 522 26.54 8.42 -25.43
C ALA A 522 26.66 9.76 -24.69
N ASP A 523 25.98 9.89 -23.54
CA ASP A 523 25.97 11.11 -22.73
C ASP A 523 27.22 11.31 -21.87
N TRP A 524 27.68 10.24 -21.20
CA TRP A 524 28.68 10.30 -20.13
C TRP A 524 30.05 9.73 -20.52
N GLN A 525 30.15 9.04 -21.66
CA GLN A 525 31.41 8.42 -22.14
C GLN A 525 32.07 7.46 -21.13
N VAL A 526 31.24 6.74 -20.37
CA VAL A 526 31.68 5.84 -19.30
C VAL A 526 32.55 4.70 -19.83
N GLN A 527 33.56 4.34 -19.04
CA GLN A 527 34.51 3.28 -19.36
C GLN A 527 34.21 1.97 -18.61
N ALA A 528 33.41 2.05 -17.56
CA ALA A 528 33.02 0.91 -16.75
C ALA A 528 31.64 1.10 -16.12
N TRP A 529 31.05 -0.02 -15.73
CA TRP A 529 29.81 -0.07 -14.95
C TRP A 529 30.03 -0.78 -13.63
N GLU A 530 29.34 -0.29 -12.59
CA GLU A 530 29.15 -1.01 -11.34
C GLU A 530 27.66 -1.21 -11.09
N ALA A 531 27.29 -2.35 -10.53
CA ALA A 531 25.90 -2.66 -10.19
C ALA A 531 25.83 -3.51 -8.92
N GLU A 532 24.67 -3.50 -8.27
CA GLU A 532 24.47 -4.23 -7.03
C GLU A 532 23.23 -5.14 -7.12
N TYR A 533 23.30 -6.23 -6.37
CA TYR A 533 22.14 -7.05 -6.04
C TYR A 533 22.06 -7.13 -4.51
N LEU A 534 20.93 -6.67 -3.97
CA LEU A 534 20.62 -6.75 -2.54
C LEU A 534 19.52 -7.81 -2.36
N PRO A 535 19.83 -8.96 -1.77
CA PRO A 535 18.88 -10.05 -1.61
C PRO A 535 17.74 -9.66 -0.68
N SER A 536 16.56 -10.14 -1.03
CA SER A 536 15.35 -10.11 -0.22
C SER A 536 14.66 -11.47 -0.32
N ALA A 537 13.67 -11.71 0.53
CA ALA A 537 12.88 -12.93 0.47
C ALA A 537 12.16 -13.16 -0.88
N LYS A 538 12.06 -12.14 -1.76
CA LYS A 538 11.22 -12.17 -2.97
C LYS A 538 11.95 -11.95 -4.30
N ASN A 539 13.19 -11.46 -4.30
CA ASN A 539 13.92 -11.11 -5.54
C ASN A 539 14.98 -12.14 -5.94
N ASN A 540 14.92 -13.38 -5.43
CA ASN A 540 15.91 -14.41 -5.77
C ASN A 540 15.92 -14.74 -7.28
N GLN A 541 14.81 -14.53 -7.99
CA GLN A 541 14.73 -14.78 -9.43
C GLN A 541 15.64 -13.88 -10.28
N VAL A 542 16.17 -12.78 -9.73
CA VAL A 542 17.08 -11.85 -10.42
C VAL A 542 18.51 -11.89 -9.87
N ALA A 543 18.83 -12.83 -8.96
CA ALA A 543 20.13 -12.89 -8.30
C ALA A 543 21.31 -13.02 -9.27
N ASP A 544 21.10 -13.66 -10.42
CA ASP A 544 22.12 -13.90 -11.43
C ASP A 544 22.00 -12.98 -12.65
N PHE A 545 21.09 -11.99 -12.62
CA PHE A 545 20.79 -11.13 -13.75
C PHE A 545 22.02 -10.36 -14.26
N TRP A 546 22.79 -9.73 -13.37
CA TRP A 546 24.01 -9.00 -13.75
C TRP A 546 25.10 -9.92 -14.32
N GLY A 547 25.25 -11.13 -13.74
CA GLY A 547 26.18 -12.13 -14.26
C GLY A 547 25.78 -12.59 -15.67
N GLY A 548 24.49 -12.79 -15.91
CA GLY A 548 23.94 -13.07 -17.24
C GLY A 548 24.16 -11.94 -18.25
N LEU A 549 24.34 -10.70 -17.77
CA LEU A 549 24.71 -9.53 -18.59
C LEU A 549 26.21 -9.39 -18.85
N GLY A 550 27.04 -10.31 -18.37
CA GLY A 550 28.49 -10.27 -18.52
C GLY A 550 29.22 -9.45 -17.45
N PHE A 551 28.54 -8.99 -16.40
CA PHE A 551 29.22 -8.36 -15.28
C PHE A 551 29.94 -9.41 -14.43
N THR A 552 31.15 -9.08 -14.00
CA THR A 552 31.95 -9.94 -13.11
C THR A 552 31.63 -9.61 -11.65
N LEU A 553 31.42 -10.65 -10.83
CA LEU A 553 31.23 -10.50 -9.38
C LEU A 553 32.54 -10.03 -8.74
N LEU A 554 32.51 -8.89 -8.03
CA LEU A 554 33.64 -8.35 -7.29
C LEU A 554 33.65 -8.81 -5.84
N GLU A 555 32.49 -8.78 -5.19
CA GLU A 555 32.35 -8.99 -3.75
C GLU A 555 30.97 -9.58 -3.44
N GLU A 556 30.93 -10.52 -2.48
CA GLU A 556 29.70 -11.04 -1.90
C GLU A 556 29.80 -11.06 -0.37
N VAL A 557 28.94 -10.29 0.31
CA VAL A 557 28.91 -10.19 1.78
C VAL A 557 27.48 -10.37 2.25
N LYS A 558 27.22 -11.43 3.04
CA LYS A 558 25.87 -11.74 3.56
C LYS A 558 24.79 -11.85 2.45
N GLY A 559 25.19 -12.21 1.24
CA GLY A 559 24.33 -12.33 0.07
C GLY A 559 24.19 -11.05 -0.76
N ASP A 560 24.64 -9.90 -0.26
CA ASP A 560 24.75 -8.67 -1.06
C ASP A 560 25.89 -8.87 -2.06
N ARG A 561 25.62 -8.64 -3.35
CA ARG A 561 26.58 -8.87 -4.43
C ARG A 561 26.89 -7.57 -5.17
N ARG A 562 28.17 -7.31 -5.39
CA ARG A 562 28.65 -6.18 -6.19
C ARG A 562 29.28 -6.67 -7.47
N TYR A 563 28.92 -6.04 -8.57
CA TYR A 563 29.27 -6.44 -9.92
C TYR A 563 29.99 -5.31 -10.65
N ARG A 564 30.91 -5.67 -11.56
CA ARG A 564 31.59 -4.73 -12.43
C ARG A 564 31.70 -5.24 -13.86
N LEU A 565 31.48 -4.34 -14.81
CA LEU A 565 31.76 -4.56 -16.22
C LEU A 565 32.84 -3.55 -16.65
N PRO A 566 34.08 -3.99 -16.96
CA PRO A 566 35.16 -3.12 -17.42
C PRO A 566 35.06 -2.83 -18.92
N ALA A 567 33.86 -2.51 -19.40
CA ALA A 567 33.56 -2.17 -20.78
C ALA A 567 32.42 -1.16 -20.80
N SER A 568 32.32 -0.36 -21.86
CA SER A 568 31.23 0.60 -22.04
C SER A 568 29.88 -0.10 -22.31
N MET A 569 29.89 -1.26 -22.98
CA MET A 569 28.69 -2.05 -23.29
C MET A 569 28.93 -3.55 -23.05
N PRO A 570 27.89 -4.32 -22.69
CA PRO A 570 27.96 -5.78 -22.57
C PRO A 570 27.97 -6.48 -23.94
N GLU A 571 28.57 -7.67 -24.01
CA GLU A 571 28.66 -8.51 -25.22
C GLU A 571 27.43 -9.39 -25.41
N ILE A 572 26.24 -8.79 -25.43
CA ILE A 572 24.96 -9.51 -25.55
C ILE A 572 24.12 -8.90 -26.66
N ALA A 573 23.48 -9.77 -27.46
CA ALA A 573 22.59 -9.35 -28.52
C ALA A 573 21.27 -8.81 -27.94
N SER A 574 20.79 -7.69 -28.50
CA SER A 574 19.43 -7.22 -28.22
C SER A 574 18.42 -8.25 -28.73
N PRO A 575 17.32 -8.52 -27.98
CA PRO A 575 16.25 -9.41 -28.46
C PRO A 575 15.67 -8.89 -29.78
N PHE A 576 15.74 -9.68 -30.85
CA PHE A 576 15.36 -9.25 -32.21
C PHE A 576 13.85 -9.06 -32.40
N PHE A 577 13.04 -9.67 -31.54
CA PHE A 577 11.58 -9.66 -31.60
C PHE A 577 10.93 -8.51 -30.81
N ILE A 578 11.75 -7.61 -30.23
CA ILE A 578 11.28 -6.42 -29.51
C ILE A 578 11.53 -5.20 -30.38
N HIS A 579 10.48 -4.50 -30.76
CA HIS A 579 10.61 -3.21 -31.44
C HIS A 579 10.78 -2.10 -30.41
N VAL A 580 11.99 -1.54 -30.32
CA VAL A 580 12.24 -0.34 -29.49
C VAL A 580 11.85 0.90 -30.28
N GLU A 581 10.83 1.63 -29.83
CA GLU A 581 10.48 2.94 -30.37
C GLU A 581 11.63 3.90 -30.08
N ARG A 582 12.23 4.44 -31.14
CA ARG A 582 13.23 5.51 -31.04
C ARG A 582 12.50 6.84 -31.03
N GLU A 583 12.85 7.71 -30.08
CA GLU A 583 12.37 9.10 -30.01
C GLU A 583 12.64 9.89 -31.29
#